data_AF-A0A2N0A080-F1
#
_entry.id   AF-A0A2N0A080-F1
#
_cell.length_a   1.000
_cell.length_b   1.000
_cell.length_c   1.000
_cell.angle_alpha   90.00
_cell.angle_beta   90.00
_cell.angle_gamma   90.00
#
_symmetry.space_group_name_H-M   'P 1'
#
loop_
_entity.id
_entity.type
_entity.pdbx_description
1 polymer ?
#
loop_
_entity_poly.entity_id
_entity_poly.type
_entity_poly.pdbx_seq_one_letter_code
_entity_poly.pdbx_strand_id
1 'polypeptide(L)'
;MNRKMNILFFLIYVSCTANTRSENKNIPITEGQTEKKAHTIYRVLSKDEYLKNKIILTGSSIEVYEAIRKKKSKLKKNGRTIFCGEFNPQNLTIRIQYVEKEQANIESSVLQLKENNPNIYTIHYENEALLDGVFIETSRFTTKFWQIGVFSIGKILQITKPEENFTLSTNKLFDVQSIALRKKKIETIQDCIMDFRIQWCGEQPDPKDREWENCDPPGNEYP
;
A
#
# COMPACT_ATOMS: atom_id res chain seq x y z
N MET A 1 -42.07 -14.70 -42.61
CA MET A 1 -40.73 -14.82 -42.01
C MET A 1 -39.88 -13.74 -42.67
N ASN A 2 -39.32 -12.69 -42.08
CA ASN A 2 -38.67 -12.46 -40.79
C ASN A 2 -38.69 -10.94 -40.48
N ARG A 3 -39.80 -10.38 -40.00
CA ARG A 3 -39.86 -8.95 -39.58
C ARG A 3 -40.00 -8.77 -38.07
N LYS A 4 -40.45 -9.80 -37.35
CA LYS A 4 -40.56 -9.82 -35.88
C LYS A 4 -39.25 -10.18 -35.17
N MET A 5 -38.25 -10.67 -35.90
CA MET A 5 -36.97 -11.13 -35.33
C MET A 5 -35.96 -9.99 -35.09
N ASN A 6 -36.11 -8.86 -35.78
CA ASN A 6 -35.19 -7.72 -35.66
C ASN A 6 -35.54 -6.75 -34.52
N ILE A 7 -36.79 -6.73 -34.04
CA ILE A 7 -37.20 -5.88 -32.90
C ILE A 7 -36.76 -6.51 -31.57
N LEU A 8 -36.73 -7.85 -31.49
CA LEU A 8 -36.28 -8.56 -30.29
C LEU A 8 -34.77 -8.40 -30.05
N PHE A 9 -33.96 -8.35 -31.12
CA PHE A 9 -32.51 -8.14 -30.99
C PHE A 9 -32.13 -6.72 -30.57
N PHE A 10 -32.93 -5.71 -30.94
CA PHE A 10 -32.67 -4.32 -30.53
C PHE A 10 -33.00 -4.07 -29.06
N LEU A 11 -34.03 -4.73 -28.52
CA LEU A 11 -34.38 -4.63 -27.09
C LEU A 11 -33.35 -5.32 -26.17
N ILE A 12 -32.68 -6.38 -26.65
CA ILE A 12 -31.61 -7.04 -25.89
C ILE A 12 -30.32 -6.19 -25.89
N TYR A 13 -30.03 -5.46 -26.98
CA TYR A 13 -28.86 -4.60 -27.06
C TYR A 13 -28.95 -3.35 -26.17
N VAL A 14 -30.14 -2.75 -26.04
CA VAL A 14 -30.35 -1.59 -25.14
C VAL A 14 -30.44 -2.01 -23.66
N SER A 15 -30.67 -3.30 -23.37
CA SER A 15 -30.68 -3.83 -22.00
C SER A 15 -29.29 -4.21 -21.48
N CYS A 16 -28.24 -4.18 -22.32
CA CYS A 16 -26.89 -4.61 -21.94
C CYS A 16 -25.84 -3.48 -21.84
N THR A 17 -26.22 -2.22 -22.03
CA THR A 17 -25.34 -1.06 -21.75
C THR A 17 -25.76 -0.23 -20.55
N ALA A 18 -26.77 -0.69 -19.79
CA ALA A 18 -26.86 -0.34 -18.37
C ALA A 18 -25.83 -1.18 -17.60
N ASN A 19 -24.55 -1.03 -17.96
CA ASN A 19 -23.50 -1.10 -16.96
C ASN A 19 -23.80 0.07 -16.05
N THR A 20 -24.68 -0.18 -15.07
CA THR A 20 -24.82 0.64 -13.88
C THR A 20 -23.42 0.71 -13.30
N ARG A 21 -22.68 1.73 -13.73
CA ARG A 21 -21.61 2.35 -12.97
C ARG A 21 -22.24 2.50 -11.60
N SER A 22 -21.91 1.56 -10.70
CA SER A 22 -22.53 1.51 -9.39
C SER A 22 -22.43 2.91 -8.84
N GLU A 23 -23.55 3.54 -8.54
CA GLU A 23 -23.57 4.83 -7.86
C GLU A 23 -22.56 4.71 -6.73
N ASN A 24 -21.51 5.54 -6.78
CA ASN A 24 -20.44 5.54 -5.80
C ASN A 24 -21.08 5.73 -4.43
N LYS A 25 -21.24 4.64 -3.67
CA LYS A 25 -21.68 4.69 -2.28
C LYS A 25 -20.49 5.00 -1.39
N ASN A 26 -19.72 6.03 -1.73
CA ASN A 26 -18.70 6.52 -0.81
C ASN A 26 -19.45 7.14 0.37
N ILE A 27 -19.13 6.67 1.58
CA ILE A 27 -19.44 7.46 2.78
C ILE A 27 -18.58 8.72 2.68
N PRO A 28 -19.10 9.91 3.05
CA PRO A 28 -18.26 11.09 3.16
C PRO A 28 -17.15 10.80 4.17
N ILE A 29 -15.91 10.69 3.68
CA ILE A 29 -14.72 10.55 4.51
C ILE A 29 -14.26 11.94 4.89
N THR A 30 -14.21 12.23 6.19
CA THR A 30 -13.77 13.54 6.69
C THR A 30 -12.49 13.41 7.49
N GLU A 31 -11.68 14.47 7.48
CA GLU A 31 -10.51 14.57 8.35
C GLU A 31 -10.91 14.39 9.82
N GLY A 32 -10.13 13.61 10.56
CA GLY A 32 -10.41 13.31 11.96
C GLY A 32 -11.53 12.29 12.20
N GLN A 33 -12.23 11.81 11.16
CA GLN A 33 -13.19 10.71 11.30
C GLN A 33 -12.51 9.51 11.97
N THR A 34 -13.19 8.91 12.95
CA THR A 34 -12.69 7.74 13.66
C THR A 34 -13.63 6.55 13.56
N GLU A 35 -13.06 5.35 13.49
CA GLU A 35 -13.78 4.08 13.62
C GLU A 35 -12.97 3.14 14.51
N LYS A 36 -13.65 2.25 15.24
CA LYS A 36 -13.01 1.28 16.14
C LYS A 36 -13.36 -0.15 15.72
N LYS A 37 -12.35 -1.00 15.61
CA LYS A 37 -12.49 -2.45 15.39
C LYS A 37 -11.68 -3.20 16.45
N ALA A 38 -12.37 -3.91 17.35
CA ALA A 38 -11.78 -4.54 18.52
C ALA A 38 -10.92 -3.54 19.35
N HIS A 39 -9.63 -3.85 19.57
CA HIS A 39 -8.69 -3.00 20.30
C HIS A 39 -7.96 -1.96 19.43
N THR A 40 -8.42 -1.75 18.19
CA THR A 40 -7.78 -0.87 17.22
C THR A 40 -8.68 0.30 16.87
N ILE A 41 -8.14 1.52 16.94
CA ILE A 41 -8.81 2.75 16.51
C ILE A 41 -8.16 3.21 15.20
N TYR A 42 -8.99 3.50 14.21
CA TYR A 42 -8.61 4.06 12.92
C TYR A 42 -9.07 5.51 12.91
N ARG A 43 -8.19 6.44 12.54
CA ARG A 43 -8.49 7.87 12.45
C ARG A 43 -8.00 8.40 11.12
N VAL A 44 -8.87 9.05 10.36
CA VAL A 44 -8.47 9.76 9.14
C VAL A 44 -7.56 10.93 9.52
N LEU A 45 -6.36 10.97 8.95
CA LEU A 45 -5.39 12.06 9.15
C LEU A 45 -5.86 13.33 8.45
N SER A 46 -5.56 14.49 9.01
CA SER A 46 -5.70 15.76 8.27
C SER A 46 -4.55 15.95 7.30
N LYS A 47 -4.78 16.73 6.23
CA LYS A 47 -3.73 17.12 5.27
C LYS A 47 -2.49 17.68 5.96
N ASP A 48 -2.69 18.53 6.96
CA ASP A 48 -1.60 19.14 7.72
C ASP A 48 -0.74 18.13 8.49
N GLU A 49 -1.25 16.95 8.82
CA GLU A 49 -0.49 15.92 9.53
C GLU A 49 0.51 15.22 8.60
N TYR A 50 0.08 14.77 7.41
CA TYR A 50 0.91 13.97 6.52
C TYR A 50 1.69 14.78 5.48
N LEU A 51 1.31 16.04 5.21
CA LEU A 51 2.04 16.87 4.24
C LEU A 51 3.33 17.48 4.80
N LYS A 52 3.57 17.37 6.11
CA LYS A 52 4.74 17.99 6.76
C LYS A 52 6.02 17.16 6.67
N ASN A 53 5.89 15.84 6.60
CA ASN A 53 7.02 14.93 6.70
C ASN A 53 7.05 13.97 5.51
N LYS A 54 8.25 13.59 5.11
CA LYS A 54 8.46 12.39 4.31
C LYS A 54 8.12 11.17 5.16
N ILE A 55 7.45 10.19 4.56
CA ILE A 55 6.93 9.02 5.25
C ILE A 55 7.46 7.76 4.53
N ILE A 56 8.08 6.84 5.26
CA ILE A 56 8.52 5.54 4.73
C ILE A 56 7.45 4.49 4.89
N LEU A 57 7.26 3.73 3.83
CA LEU A 57 6.09 2.92 3.56
C LEU A 57 6.49 1.46 3.41
N THR A 58 5.75 0.56 4.05
CA THR A 58 5.98 -0.89 3.92
C THR A 58 4.66 -1.61 3.72
N GLY A 59 4.57 -2.52 2.75
CA GLY A 59 3.33 -3.25 2.48
C GLY A 59 3.44 -4.25 1.33
N SER A 60 2.29 -4.64 0.78
CA SER A 60 2.14 -5.35 -0.49
C SER A 60 1.05 -4.64 -1.31
N SER A 61 0.71 -5.10 -2.52
CA SER A 61 -0.57 -4.86 -3.23
C SER A 61 -0.52 -5.63 -4.53
N ILE A 62 -1.51 -6.49 -4.77
CA ILE A 62 -1.56 -7.33 -5.97
C ILE A 62 -1.84 -6.46 -7.20
N GLU A 63 -2.71 -5.46 -7.08
CA GLU A 63 -3.09 -4.53 -8.14
C GLU A 63 -1.88 -3.73 -8.62
N VAL A 64 -1.15 -3.12 -7.69
CA VAL A 64 0.07 -2.36 -8.01
C VAL A 64 1.15 -3.28 -8.57
N TYR A 65 1.34 -4.44 -7.94
CA TYR A 65 2.32 -5.43 -8.36
C TYR A 65 2.06 -5.90 -9.81
N GLU A 66 0.83 -6.28 -10.11
CA GLU A 66 0.43 -6.77 -11.44
C GLU A 66 0.50 -5.67 -12.50
N ALA A 67 0.13 -4.42 -12.16
CA ALA A 67 0.25 -3.28 -13.07
C ALA A 67 1.70 -3.08 -13.52
N ILE A 68 2.65 -3.17 -12.58
CA ILE A 68 4.09 -3.03 -12.87
C ILE A 68 4.62 -4.26 -13.59
N ARG A 69 4.26 -5.47 -13.13
CA ARG A 69 4.68 -6.74 -13.74
C ARG A 69 4.33 -6.82 -15.23
N LYS A 70 3.13 -6.36 -15.60
CA LYS A 70 2.67 -6.35 -17.00
C LYS A 70 3.45 -5.36 -17.88
N LYS A 71 4.16 -4.38 -17.31
CA LYS A 71 4.86 -3.31 -18.01
C LYS A 71 6.36 -3.56 -18.16
N LYS A 72 6.73 -4.72 -18.72
CA LYS A 72 8.14 -5.12 -19.00
C LYS A 72 9.06 -5.15 -17.77
N SER A 73 8.52 -5.35 -16.56
CA SER A 73 9.35 -5.51 -15.38
C SER A 73 9.97 -6.91 -15.29
N LYS A 74 10.98 -7.06 -14.43
CA LYS A 74 11.62 -8.35 -14.14
C LYS A 74 10.93 -9.14 -13.02
N LEU A 75 9.79 -8.66 -12.51
CA LEU A 75 9.10 -9.25 -11.37
C LEU A 75 8.47 -10.62 -11.70
N LYS A 76 8.60 -11.59 -10.80
CA LYS A 76 8.06 -12.96 -10.99
C LYS A 76 6.62 -13.09 -10.54
N LYS A 77 5.73 -13.60 -11.40
CA LYS A 77 4.29 -13.82 -11.14
C LYS A 77 3.90 -14.35 -9.73
N ASN A 78 4.74 -15.18 -9.09
CA ASN A 78 4.48 -15.76 -7.76
C ASN A 78 5.61 -15.45 -6.74
N GLY A 79 6.38 -14.37 -6.91
CA GLY A 79 7.42 -13.98 -5.97
C GLY A 79 6.84 -13.55 -4.62
N ARG A 80 7.48 -13.93 -3.52
CA ARG A 80 7.17 -13.34 -2.22
C ARG A 80 7.82 -11.96 -2.18
N THR A 81 7.02 -10.92 -2.39
CA THR A 81 7.52 -9.55 -2.49
C THR A 81 6.98 -8.68 -1.37
N ILE A 82 7.86 -7.85 -0.81
CA ILE A 82 7.48 -6.64 -0.10
C ILE A 82 7.59 -5.44 -1.04
N PHE A 83 6.74 -4.48 -0.81
CA PHE A 83 6.87 -3.13 -1.28
C PHE A 83 7.49 -2.25 -0.17
N CYS A 84 8.64 -1.64 -0.45
CA CYS A 84 9.22 -0.55 0.34
C CYS A 84 9.04 0.78 -0.40
N GLY A 85 8.49 1.81 0.24
CA GLY A 85 8.20 3.06 -0.43
C GLY A 85 8.50 4.31 0.36
N GLU A 86 8.40 5.41 -0.35
CA GLU A 86 8.66 6.74 0.17
C GLU A 86 7.61 7.69 -0.39
N PHE A 87 6.77 8.20 0.50
CA PHE A 87 5.81 9.23 0.16
C PHE A 87 6.50 10.60 0.16
N ASN A 88 6.34 11.31 -0.95
CA ASN A 88 6.79 12.67 -1.14
C ASN A 88 5.55 13.60 -1.08
N PRO A 89 5.39 14.38 -0.01
CA PRO A 89 4.23 15.25 0.16
C PRO A 89 4.22 16.45 -0.80
N GLN A 90 5.37 16.87 -1.33
CA GLN A 90 5.46 18.05 -2.20
C GLN A 90 4.82 17.82 -3.56
N ASN A 91 4.92 16.61 -4.11
CA ASN A 91 4.39 16.27 -5.42
C ASN A 91 3.36 15.13 -5.39
N LEU A 92 2.97 14.68 -4.19
CA LEU A 92 1.99 13.62 -3.97
C LEU A 92 2.35 12.34 -4.74
N THR A 93 3.61 11.95 -4.69
CA THR A 93 4.08 10.70 -5.29
C THR A 93 4.53 9.72 -4.22
N ILE A 94 4.46 8.43 -4.57
CA ILE A 94 5.06 7.36 -3.78
C ILE A 94 6.11 6.69 -4.66
N ARG A 95 7.39 6.88 -4.33
CA ARG A 95 8.46 6.07 -4.92
C ARG A 95 8.42 4.69 -4.26
N ILE A 96 8.47 3.64 -5.07
CA ILE A 96 8.35 2.27 -4.60
C ILE A 96 9.52 1.42 -5.08
N GLN A 97 9.98 0.52 -4.23
CA GLN A 97 10.96 -0.52 -4.52
C GLN A 97 10.37 -1.87 -4.12
N TYR A 98 10.22 -2.76 -5.10
CA TYR A 98 9.85 -4.14 -4.84
C TYR A 98 11.09 -4.94 -4.50
N VAL A 99 11.02 -5.66 -3.38
CA VAL A 99 12.07 -6.58 -2.95
C VAL A 99 11.48 -7.99 -2.96
N GLU A 100 11.99 -8.85 -3.84
CA GLU A 100 11.67 -10.27 -3.82
C GLU A 100 12.55 -10.97 -2.79
N LYS A 101 12.00 -11.94 -2.04
CA LYS A 101 12.81 -12.79 -1.15
C LYS A 101 13.90 -13.53 -1.91
N GLU A 102 13.60 -13.97 -3.14
CA GLU A 102 14.47 -14.86 -3.92
C GLU A 102 15.39 -14.13 -4.93
N GLN A 103 15.34 -12.80 -5.05
CA GLN A 103 16.17 -12.05 -6.00
C GLN A 103 16.82 -10.81 -5.39
N ALA A 104 18.06 -10.54 -5.81
CA ALA A 104 18.74 -9.27 -5.55
C ALA A 104 18.19 -8.10 -6.38
N ASN A 105 17.27 -8.35 -7.33
CA ASN A 105 16.72 -7.31 -8.19
C ASN A 105 15.74 -6.46 -7.41
N ILE A 106 16.02 -5.16 -7.35
CA ILE A 106 15.12 -4.15 -6.81
C ILE A 106 14.50 -3.43 -8.00
N GLU A 107 13.20 -3.63 -8.23
CA GLU A 107 12.47 -2.89 -9.26
C GLU A 107 11.96 -1.58 -8.65
N SER A 108 12.35 -0.45 -9.24
CA SER A 108 11.90 0.87 -8.81
C SER A 108 10.72 1.33 -9.66
N SER A 109 9.71 1.91 -9.03
CA SER A 109 8.56 2.50 -9.72
C SER A 109 8.08 3.74 -8.96
N VAL A 110 7.21 4.54 -9.59
CA VAL A 110 6.62 5.72 -8.96
C VAL A 110 5.11 5.66 -9.16
N LEU A 111 4.37 5.79 -8.06
CA LEU A 111 2.93 5.93 -8.05
C LEU A 111 2.57 7.41 -7.88
N GLN A 112 1.53 7.85 -8.57
CA GLN A 112 0.98 9.21 -8.43
C GLN A 112 -0.31 9.17 -7.64
N LEU A 113 -0.45 10.03 -6.64
CA LEU A 113 -1.68 10.23 -5.90
C LEU A 113 -2.42 11.43 -6.48
N LYS A 114 -3.65 11.23 -6.96
CA LYS A 114 -4.51 12.30 -7.46
C LYS A 114 -5.73 12.41 -6.57
N GLU A 115 -5.93 13.56 -5.96
CA GLU A 115 -7.11 13.80 -5.11
C GLU A 115 -8.37 13.78 -5.98
N ASN A 116 -9.32 12.92 -5.65
CA ASN A 116 -10.59 12.79 -6.37
C ASN A 116 -11.79 13.33 -5.56
N ASN A 117 -11.62 13.43 -4.24
CA ASN A 117 -12.54 13.94 -3.24
C ASN A 117 -11.69 14.40 -2.05
N PRO A 118 -12.08 15.43 -1.27
CA PRO A 118 -11.37 15.84 -0.07
C PRO A 118 -10.78 14.67 0.75
N ASN A 119 -9.45 14.61 0.81
CA ASN A 119 -8.67 13.62 1.56
C ASN A 119 -8.76 12.15 1.06
N ILE A 120 -9.29 11.94 -0.15
CA ILE A 120 -9.30 10.67 -0.87
C ILE A 120 -8.45 10.81 -2.13
N TYR A 121 -7.47 9.92 -2.28
CA TYR A 121 -6.49 9.97 -3.35
C TYR A 121 -6.57 8.71 -4.20
N THR A 122 -6.83 8.85 -5.49
CA THR A 122 -6.67 7.73 -6.43
C THR A 122 -5.19 7.52 -6.73
N ILE A 123 -4.71 6.31 -6.44
CA ILE A 123 -3.37 5.81 -6.71
C ILE A 123 -3.29 5.41 -8.17
N HIS A 124 -2.36 6.01 -8.89
CA HIS A 124 -2.09 5.72 -10.29
C HIS A 124 -0.69 5.12 -10.46
N TYR A 125 -0.59 4.16 -11.38
CA TYR A 125 0.67 3.79 -11.99
C TYR A 125 0.65 4.22 -13.46
N GLU A 126 1.57 5.11 -13.84
CA GLU A 126 1.48 5.84 -15.10
C GLU A 126 0.10 6.51 -15.26
N ASN A 127 -0.67 6.12 -16.27
CA ASN A 127 -2.02 6.63 -16.54
C ASN A 127 -3.13 5.69 -16.04
N GLU A 128 -2.79 4.55 -15.45
CA GLU A 128 -3.75 3.56 -14.97
C GLU A 128 -4.15 3.87 -13.53
N ALA A 129 -5.44 4.09 -13.29
CA ALA A 129 -6.00 4.22 -11.94
C ALA A 129 -6.18 2.83 -11.33
N LEU A 130 -5.58 2.60 -10.17
CA LEU A 130 -5.53 1.28 -9.55
C LEU A 130 -6.47 1.19 -8.35
N LEU A 131 -6.31 2.08 -7.38
CA LEU A 131 -6.94 2.01 -6.06
C LEU A 131 -7.25 3.41 -5.54
N ASP A 132 -8.23 3.56 -4.66
CA ASP A 132 -8.40 4.76 -3.85
C ASP A 132 -7.73 4.60 -2.50
N GLY A 133 -7.12 5.66 -1.99
CA GLY A 133 -6.35 5.67 -0.75
C GLY A 133 -6.77 6.81 0.18
N VAL A 134 -6.78 6.52 1.49
CA VAL A 134 -7.05 7.49 2.55
C VAL A 134 -5.95 7.42 3.60
N PHE A 135 -5.35 8.55 3.97
CA PHE A 135 -4.37 8.62 5.04
C PHE A 135 -5.04 8.41 6.42
N ILE A 136 -4.58 7.42 7.18
CA ILE A 136 -5.18 6.92 8.42
C ILE A 136 -4.09 6.74 9.50
N GLU A 137 -4.33 7.20 10.71
CA GLU A 137 -3.64 6.78 11.92
C GLU A 137 -4.36 5.60 12.55
N THR A 138 -3.64 4.52 12.79
CA THR A 138 -4.11 3.31 13.48
C THR A 138 -3.50 3.28 14.87
N SER A 139 -4.31 3.14 15.92
CA SER A 139 -3.86 3.00 17.30
C SER A 139 -4.26 1.64 17.85
N ARG A 140 -3.28 0.78 18.17
CA ARG A 140 -3.47 -0.56 18.74
C ARG A 140 -2.64 -0.70 20.00
N PHE A 141 -3.25 -1.01 21.14
CA PHE A 141 -2.56 -1.15 22.44
C PHE A 141 -1.55 -0.01 22.68
N THR A 142 -2.03 1.25 22.60
CA THR A 142 -1.26 2.52 22.71
C THR A 142 -0.22 2.80 21.63
N THR A 143 0.06 1.83 20.76
CA THR A 143 0.96 1.98 19.62
C THR A 143 0.23 2.63 18.45
N LYS A 144 0.78 3.72 17.91
CA LYS A 144 0.20 4.44 16.77
C LYS A 144 0.96 4.13 15.49
N PHE A 145 0.27 3.98 14.36
CA PHE A 145 0.85 3.79 13.04
C PHE A 145 0.16 4.73 12.07
N TRP A 146 0.88 5.48 11.25
CA TRP A 146 0.23 6.12 10.09
C TRP A 146 0.19 5.15 8.94
N GLN A 147 -0.76 5.29 8.04
CA GLN A 147 -0.86 4.55 6.80
C GLN A 147 -1.73 5.27 5.76
N ILE A 148 -1.73 4.86 4.49
CA ILE A 148 -2.78 5.05 3.52
C ILE A 148 -3.48 3.70 3.49
N GLY A 149 -4.71 3.65 4.00
CA GLY A 149 -5.58 2.51 3.76
C GLY A 149 -6.06 2.57 2.32
N VAL A 150 -5.92 1.48 1.57
CA VAL A 150 -6.41 1.41 0.18
C VAL A 150 -7.69 0.63 0.07
N PHE A 151 -8.43 0.96 -0.97
CA PHE A 151 -9.72 0.41 -1.29
C PHE A 151 -9.83 0.32 -2.80
N SER A 152 -10.62 -0.64 -3.29
CA SER A 152 -11.07 -0.59 -4.68
C SER A 152 -11.70 0.78 -5.00
N ILE A 153 -11.45 1.29 -6.20
CA ILE A 153 -11.92 2.61 -6.63
C ILE A 153 -13.43 2.76 -6.39
N GLY A 154 -13.82 3.83 -5.71
CA GLY A 154 -15.22 4.16 -5.43
C GLY A 154 -15.92 3.26 -4.40
N LYS A 155 -15.17 2.43 -3.66
CA LYS A 155 -15.71 1.46 -2.70
C LYS A 155 -15.23 1.69 -1.26
N ILE A 156 -15.11 2.95 -0.83
CA ILE A 156 -14.77 3.25 0.56
C ILE A 156 -16.05 3.27 1.40
N LEU A 157 -16.38 2.11 1.97
CA LEU A 157 -17.57 1.93 2.81
C LEU A 157 -17.27 2.11 4.31
N GLN A 158 -16.07 1.74 4.77
CA GLN A 158 -15.67 1.79 6.18
C GLN A 158 -14.14 1.94 6.24
N ILE A 159 -13.62 2.87 7.06
CA ILE A 159 -12.16 3.04 7.17
C ILE A 159 -11.48 1.87 7.89
N THR A 160 -12.25 1.04 8.60
CA THR A 160 -11.80 -0.18 9.29
C THR A 160 -11.63 -1.40 8.38
N LYS A 161 -12.00 -1.30 7.10
CA LYS A 161 -11.88 -2.38 6.11
C LYS A 161 -11.03 -1.97 4.90
N PRO A 162 -9.82 -1.42 5.10
CA PRO A 162 -8.89 -1.30 3.99
C PRO A 162 -8.56 -2.70 3.47
N GLU A 163 -8.21 -2.81 2.19
CA GLU A 163 -7.67 -4.05 1.67
C GLU A 163 -6.39 -4.38 2.45
N GLU A 164 -6.37 -5.56 3.09
CA GLU A 164 -5.30 -5.97 4.02
C GLU A 164 -3.92 -6.02 3.33
N ASN A 165 -3.93 -6.00 2.00
CA ASN A 165 -2.79 -6.11 1.13
C ASN A 165 -2.26 -4.76 0.66
N PHE A 166 -2.49 -3.63 1.34
CA PHE A 166 -1.64 -2.44 1.26
C PHE A 166 -1.84 -1.64 2.55
N THR A 167 -0.84 -1.69 3.40
CA THR A 167 -0.73 -0.77 4.52
C THR A 167 0.51 0.07 4.28
N LEU A 168 0.54 1.25 4.86
CA LEU A 168 1.65 2.19 4.79
C LEU A 168 2.15 2.42 6.20
N SER A 169 2.44 1.35 6.92
CA SER A 169 2.50 1.43 8.38
C SER A 169 3.76 2.16 8.84
N THR A 170 3.60 3.36 9.40
CA THR A 170 4.70 4.12 9.99
C THR A 170 4.45 4.21 11.48
N ASN A 171 5.13 3.38 12.26
CA ASN A 171 4.89 3.32 13.68
C ASN A 171 5.37 4.62 14.36
N LYS A 172 4.57 5.30 15.18
CA LYS A 172 5.05 6.36 16.08
C LYS A 172 6.04 5.79 17.13
N LEU A 173 6.14 4.46 17.24
CA LEU A 173 7.23 3.72 17.89
C LEU A 173 8.51 3.59 17.04
N PHE A 174 8.77 4.51 16.10
CA PHE A 174 10.12 4.67 15.53
C PHE A 174 11.19 5.08 16.55
N ASP A 175 10.81 5.16 17.83
CA ASP A 175 11.64 5.41 19.01
C ASP A 175 11.76 4.13 19.87
N VAL A 176 11.82 2.95 19.24
CA VAL A 176 11.80 1.66 19.95
C VAL A 176 13.13 0.94 19.87
N GLN A 177 13.88 1.07 20.96
CA GLN A 177 14.98 0.20 21.37
C GLN A 177 14.53 -1.25 21.71
N SER A 178 13.24 -1.58 21.66
CA SER A 178 12.67 -2.78 22.31
C SER A 178 12.20 -3.91 21.40
N ILE A 179 12.57 -3.94 20.12
CA ILE A 179 12.53 -5.18 19.34
C ILE A 179 13.97 -5.65 19.24
N ALA A 180 14.30 -6.81 19.81
CA ALA A 180 15.69 -7.32 19.86
C ALA A 180 16.40 -7.42 18.49
N LEU A 181 15.64 -7.38 17.39
CA LEU A 181 16.12 -7.38 16.00
C LEU A 181 16.29 -5.98 15.37
N ARG A 182 15.83 -4.90 16.02
CA ARG A 182 15.75 -3.55 15.42
C ARG A 182 16.55 -2.55 16.26
N LYS A 183 17.63 -2.04 15.69
CA LYS A 183 18.56 -1.11 16.37
C LYS A 183 18.58 0.30 15.76
N LYS A 184 17.94 0.51 14.59
CA LYS A 184 17.87 1.78 13.88
C LYS A 184 16.43 2.16 13.50
N LYS A 185 16.14 3.45 13.50
CA LYS A 185 14.91 4.03 12.95
C LYS A 185 14.85 3.89 11.42
N ILE A 186 13.69 3.54 10.87
CA ILE A 186 13.48 3.45 9.42
C ILE A 186 13.17 4.85 8.87
N GLU A 187 14.09 5.44 8.12
CA GLU A 187 13.95 6.81 7.58
C GLU A 187 14.10 6.87 6.05
N THR A 188 14.60 5.79 5.46
CA THR A 188 14.78 5.64 4.01
C THR A 188 14.18 4.34 3.49
N ILE A 189 13.97 4.27 2.17
CA ILE A 189 13.60 3.02 1.51
C ILE A 189 14.64 1.93 1.80
N GLN A 190 15.93 2.29 1.83
CA GLN A 190 17.00 1.32 2.11
C GLN A 190 16.90 0.74 3.52
N ASP A 191 16.51 1.55 4.51
CA ASP A 191 16.26 1.06 5.86
C ASP A 191 15.08 0.06 5.89
N CYS A 192 14.02 0.30 5.10
CA CYS A 192 12.92 -0.65 4.94
C CYS A 192 13.39 -1.97 4.30
N ILE A 193 14.19 -1.89 3.24
CA ILE A 193 14.71 -3.07 2.55
C ILE A 193 15.60 -3.88 3.50
N MET A 194 16.43 -3.19 4.29
CA MET A 194 17.28 -3.82 5.29
C MET A 194 16.45 -4.49 6.39
N ASP A 195 15.44 -3.82 6.96
CA ASP A 195 14.54 -4.42 7.98
C ASP A 195 13.85 -5.67 7.44
N PHE A 196 13.39 -5.64 6.19
CA PHE A 196 12.86 -6.83 5.53
C PHE A 196 13.93 -7.94 5.48
N ARG A 197 15.11 -7.69 4.91
CA ARG A 197 16.17 -8.71 4.80
C ARG A 197 16.57 -9.32 6.14
N ILE A 198 16.64 -8.52 7.22
CA ILE A 198 16.89 -9.01 8.59
C ILE A 198 15.80 -9.99 9.03
N GLN A 199 14.52 -9.63 8.87
CA GLN A 199 13.39 -10.47 9.27
C GLN A 199 13.41 -11.83 8.55
N TRP A 200 13.76 -11.83 7.27
CA TRP A 200 13.82 -13.05 6.46
C TRP A 200 15.09 -13.87 6.64
N CYS A 201 16.19 -13.27 7.09
CA CYS A 201 17.44 -13.96 7.35
C CYS A 201 17.26 -15.08 8.41
N GLY A 202 16.44 -14.82 9.44
CA GLY A 202 16.13 -15.81 10.48
C GLY A 202 15.31 -17.01 10.00
N GLU A 203 14.66 -16.91 8.83
CA GLU A 203 13.87 -18.00 8.24
C GLU A 203 14.70 -18.96 7.37
N GLN A 204 15.95 -18.63 7.08
CA GLN A 204 16.77 -19.50 6.25
C GLN A 204 17.30 -20.70 7.05
N PRO A 205 17.09 -21.93 6.55
CA PRO A 205 17.37 -23.15 7.29
C PRO A 205 18.88 -23.42 7.44
N ASP A 206 19.69 -23.10 6.42
CA ASP A 206 21.16 -23.19 6.50
C ASP A 206 21.74 -21.80 6.83
N PRO A 207 22.48 -21.65 7.95
CA PRO A 207 23.21 -20.42 8.25
C PRO A 207 24.15 -19.93 7.16
N LYS A 208 24.65 -20.82 6.28
CA LYS A 208 25.55 -20.47 5.18
C LYS A 208 24.87 -19.79 4.00
N ASP A 209 23.55 -19.95 3.88
CA ASP A 209 22.76 -19.30 2.82
C ASP A 209 22.36 -17.86 3.21
N ARG A 210 22.65 -17.47 4.47
CA ARG A 210 22.31 -16.16 5.03
C ARG A 210 23.16 -15.08 4.41
N GLU A 211 22.49 -13.97 4.08
CA GLU A 211 23.16 -12.74 3.67
C GLU A 211 24.10 -12.22 4.77
N TRP A 212 23.71 -12.42 6.04
CA TRP A 212 24.54 -12.16 7.21
C TRP A 212 24.48 -13.36 8.16
N GLU A 213 25.64 -13.89 8.56
CA GLU A 213 25.78 -15.12 9.37
C GLU A 213 24.87 -15.12 10.62
N ASN A 214 24.80 -13.97 11.30
CA ASN A 214 23.98 -13.75 12.50
C ASN A 214 22.74 -12.88 12.26
N CYS A 215 22.37 -12.64 11.00
CA CYS A 215 21.29 -11.73 10.63
C CYS A 215 21.48 -10.28 11.15
N ASP A 216 22.73 -9.86 11.29
CA ASP A 216 23.12 -8.51 11.73
C ASP A 216 23.90 -7.80 10.61
N PRO A 217 23.27 -6.88 9.85
CA PRO A 217 23.94 -6.15 8.78
C PRO A 217 24.94 -5.12 9.29
N PRO A 218 26.00 -4.81 8.52
CA PRO A 218 26.91 -3.71 8.82
C PRO A 218 26.17 -2.36 8.83
N GLY A 219 26.53 -1.46 9.75
CA GLY A 219 25.86 -0.16 9.94
C GLY A 219 24.59 -0.21 10.80
N ASN A 220 24.24 -1.38 11.34
CA ASN A 220 23.26 -1.56 12.43
C ASN A 220 23.93 -1.37 13.82
N GLU A 221 24.97 -0.54 13.88
CA GLU A 221 25.82 -0.32 15.04
C GLU A 221 25.07 0.42 16.15
N TYR A 222 25.36 0.06 17.40
CA TYR A 222 24.80 0.65 18.61
C TYR A 222 25.34 2.09 18.81
N PRO A 223 24.50 3.09 19.11
CA PRO A 223 24.97 4.22 19.91
C PRO A 223 25.25 3.78 21.36
#